data_AF-A0AAU7R243-F1
#
_entry.id   AF-A0AAU7R243-F1
#
_cell.length_a   1.000
_cell.length_b   1.000
_cell.length_c   1.000
_cell.angle_alpha   90.00
_cell.angle_beta   90.00
_cell.angle_gamma   90.00
#
_symmetry.space_group_name_H-M   'P 1'
#
loop_
_entity.id
_entity.type
_entity.pdbx_description
1 polymer ?
#
loop_
_entity_poly.entity_id
_entity_poly.type
_entity_poly.pdbx_seq_one_letter_code
_entity_poly.pdbx_strand_id
1 'polypeptide(L)'
;MRRVPLLLILAAVCAVAHVVGVLVAAPLWRGAEVLSLALLLAYAVAAGLRAPRWAVPAALVPLIVDAVRTMPAEPGAGNFGWTVYGGGDSGFDRTAGFDAAFAGSWAALVAVAVLLVAFRGRGRRRPLIAAAAAATPVVGYAAVRVADVGAAVAASTRVVEIRAGTTLTRVGGPGHDQADVVPALVLAVLPPLALALAALVLAVLLAGRGRRLAAAGAVLLAVLALPLLDAGVEAVPLSYSADGAALFAWYAIPPTVAVPQPMAALTAAVELTAYLLLVTGLTGPDRAAALAPAEAG
;
A
#
# COMPACT_ATOMS: atom_id res chain seq x y z
N MET A 1 -6.62 23.35 -25.80
CA MET A 1 -7.14 22.30 -24.89
C MET A 1 -6.84 20.85 -25.33
N ARG A 2 -6.32 20.55 -26.54
CA ARG A 2 -6.04 19.17 -27.01
C ARG A 2 -4.88 18.43 -26.31
N ARG A 3 -4.05 19.12 -25.52
CA ARG A 3 -2.84 18.52 -24.89
C ARG A 3 -3.10 17.85 -23.54
N VAL A 4 -4.16 18.23 -22.84
CA VAL A 4 -4.53 17.70 -21.52
C VAL A 4 -4.78 16.18 -21.56
N PRO A 5 -5.59 15.62 -22.46
CA PRO A 5 -5.79 14.16 -22.51
C PRO A 5 -4.52 13.40 -22.91
N LEU A 6 -3.62 14.01 -23.69
CA LEU A 6 -2.33 13.38 -24.04
C LEU A 6 -1.44 13.18 -22.83
N LEU A 7 -1.42 14.11 -21.87
CA LEU A 7 -0.64 13.96 -20.62
C LEU A 7 -1.12 12.76 -19.81
N LEU A 8 -2.45 12.56 -19.72
CA LEU A 8 -3.03 11.43 -19.01
C LEU A 8 -2.73 10.09 -19.72
N ILE A 9 -2.85 10.05 -21.05
CA ILE A 9 -2.51 8.87 -21.84
C ILE A 9 -1.03 8.52 -21.64
N LEU A 10 -0.13 9.50 -21.75
CA LEU A 10 1.30 9.28 -21.53
C LEU A 10 1.59 8.82 -20.10
N ALA A 11 0.91 9.37 -19.09
CA ALA A 11 1.04 8.89 -17.71
C ALA A 11 0.65 7.42 -17.58
N ALA A 12 -0.46 7.01 -18.21
CA ALA A 12 -0.92 5.63 -18.22
C ALA A 12 0.05 4.69 -18.98
N VAL A 13 0.60 5.13 -20.12
CA VAL A 13 1.63 4.35 -20.84
C VAL A 13 2.88 4.17 -19.98
N CYS A 14 3.33 5.21 -19.29
CA CYS A 14 4.49 5.12 -18.39
C CYS A 14 4.21 4.18 -17.21
N ALA A 15 2.99 4.22 -16.65
CA ALA A 15 2.58 3.29 -15.60
C ALA A 15 2.61 1.83 -16.09
N VAL A 16 2.07 1.56 -17.28
CA VAL A 16 2.12 0.22 -17.90
C VAL A 16 3.56 -0.22 -18.13
N ALA A 17 4.42 0.67 -18.64
CA ALA A 17 5.83 0.35 -18.84
C ALA A 17 6.55 0.00 -17.53
N HIS A 18 6.24 0.71 -16.44
CA HIS A 18 6.76 0.38 -15.10
C HIS A 18 6.26 -0.99 -14.65
N VAL A 19 4.95 -1.25 -14.69
CA VAL A 19 4.35 -2.54 -14.29
C VAL A 19 4.95 -3.70 -15.06
N VAL A 20 5.11 -3.56 -16.39
CA VAL A 20 5.74 -4.59 -17.23
C VAL A 20 7.21 -4.77 -16.84
N GLY A 21 7.94 -3.68 -16.58
CA GLY A 21 9.32 -3.75 -16.13
C GLY A 21 9.50 -4.48 -14.80
N VAL A 22 8.58 -4.25 -13.84
CA VAL A 22 8.51 -5.01 -12.58
C VAL A 22 8.19 -6.47 -12.87
N LEU A 23 7.18 -6.74 -13.69
CA LEU A 23 6.72 -8.10 -14.04
C LEU A 23 7.85 -8.99 -14.54
N VAL A 24 8.73 -8.44 -15.39
CA VAL A 24 9.89 -9.14 -15.97
C VAL A 24 11.19 -8.98 -15.16
N ALA A 25 11.15 -8.33 -14.00
CA ALA A 25 12.32 -7.97 -13.18
C ALA A 25 13.43 -7.25 -13.96
N ALA A 26 13.05 -6.54 -15.03
CA ALA A 26 13.94 -5.82 -15.93
C ALA A 26 13.29 -4.49 -16.28
N PRO A 27 13.72 -3.37 -15.67
CA PRO A 27 13.08 -2.08 -15.90
C PRO A 27 13.21 -1.68 -17.36
N LEU A 28 12.09 -1.60 -18.08
CA LEU A 28 12.05 -1.10 -19.47
C LEU A 28 12.61 0.32 -19.54
N TRP A 29 12.27 1.12 -18.53
CA TRP A 29 12.82 2.45 -18.34
C TRP A 29 12.82 2.80 -16.85
N ARG A 30 14.00 3.11 -16.32
CA ARG A 30 14.24 3.43 -14.91
C ARG A 30 13.31 4.53 -14.38
N GLY A 31 12.97 5.51 -15.22
CA GLY A 31 12.13 6.66 -14.87
C GLY A 31 10.65 6.52 -15.15
N ALA A 32 10.15 5.32 -15.50
CA ALA A 32 8.76 5.15 -15.93
C ALA A 32 7.73 5.57 -14.86
N GLU A 33 7.93 5.16 -13.60
CA GLU A 33 7.03 5.53 -12.50
C GLU A 33 7.11 7.04 -12.20
N VAL A 34 8.32 7.57 -12.04
CA VAL A 34 8.57 8.99 -11.79
C VAL A 34 7.94 9.85 -12.89
N LEU A 35 8.12 9.47 -14.16
CA LEU A 35 7.51 10.19 -15.28
C LEU A 35 5.99 10.06 -15.24
N SER A 36 5.43 8.89 -14.92
CA SER A 36 3.99 8.71 -14.79
C SER A 36 3.38 9.70 -13.78
N LEU A 37 3.98 9.80 -12.59
CA LEU A 37 3.53 10.71 -11.54
C LEU A 37 3.76 12.19 -11.91
N ALA A 38 4.88 12.52 -12.53
CA ALA A 38 5.16 13.88 -13.02
C ALA A 38 4.17 14.30 -14.13
N LEU A 39 3.79 13.39 -15.03
CA LEU A 39 2.77 13.62 -16.05
C LEU A 39 1.37 13.75 -15.42
N LEU A 40 1.06 13.02 -14.36
CA LEU A 40 -0.18 13.22 -13.60
C LEU A 40 -0.23 14.58 -12.92
N LEU A 41 0.89 15.05 -12.37
CA LEU A 41 1.01 16.39 -11.82
C LEU A 41 0.78 17.45 -12.91
N ALA A 42 1.46 17.31 -14.05
CA ALA A 42 1.28 18.21 -15.19
C ALA A 42 -0.15 18.20 -15.72
N TYR A 43 -0.78 17.01 -15.82
CA TYR A 43 -2.18 16.86 -16.17
C TYR A 43 -3.10 17.59 -15.18
N ALA A 44 -2.88 17.44 -13.88
CA ALA A 44 -3.70 18.07 -12.86
C ALA A 44 -3.62 19.61 -12.93
N VAL A 45 -2.42 20.15 -13.11
CA VAL A 45 -2.20 21.60 -13.30
C VAL A 45 -2.86 22.08 -14.59
N ALA A 46 -2.70 21.37 -15.71
CA ALA A 46 -3.20 21.76 -17.02
C ALA A 46 -4.73 21.61 -17.18
N ALA A 47 -5.34 20.64 -16.50
CA ALA A 47 -6.78 20.40 -16.52
C ALA A 47 -7.58 21.43 -15.72
N GLY A 48 -6.92 22.27 -14.92
CA GLY A 48 -7.54 23.26 -14.06
C GLY A 48 -7.89 22.67 -12.70
N LEU A 49 -7.07 23.01 -11.70
CA LEU A 49 -7.25 22.54 -10.33
C LEU A 49 -8.49 23.19 -9.72
N ARG A 50 -9.40 22.35 -9.22
CA ARG A 50 -10.59 22.78 -8.48
C ARG A 50 -10.21 23.09 -7.03
N ALA A 51 -10.98 23.96 -6.39
CA ALA A 51 -10.73 24.27 -4.98
C ALA A 51 -10.93 23.01 -4.11
N PRO A 52 -10.01 22.71 -3.17
CA PRO A 52 -8.74 23.39 -2.94
C PRO A 52 -7.66 23.06 -3.98
N ARG A 53 -7.14 24.09 -4.67
CA ARG A 53 -6.24 23.92 -5.83
C ARG A 53 -4.91 23.26 -5.48
N TRP A 54 -4.47 23.40 -4.23
CA TRP A 54 -3.19 22.87 -3.75
C TRP A 54 -3.23 21.36 -3.46
N ALA A 55 -4.40 20.76 -3.29
CA ALA A 55 -4.52 19.42 -2.71
C ALA A 55 -3.93 18.31 -3.58
N VAL A 56 -4.26 18.27 -4.87
CA VAL A 56 -3.74 17.25 -5.79
C VAL A 56 -2.22 17.40 -5.99
N PRO A 57 -1.67 18.61 -6.25
CA PRO A 57 -0.23 18.79 -6.30
C PRO A 57 0.48 18.36 -5.01
N ALA A 58 -0.02 18.80 -3.85
CA ALA A 58 0.58 18.46 -2.56
C ALA A 58 0.54 16.96 -2.26
N ALA A 59 -0.50 16.25 -2.70
CA ALA A 59 -0.60 14.80 -2.54
C ALA A 59 0.34 14.03 -3.49
N LEU A 60 0.66 14.57 -4.68
CA LEU A 60 1.58 13.94 -5.63
C LEU A 60 3.05 14.09 -5.25
N VAL A 61 3.43 15.16 -4.54
CA VAL A 61 4.82 15.40 -4.12
C VAL A 61 5.43 14.23 -3.34
N PRO A 62 4.84 13.71 -2.24
CA PRO A 62 5.43 12.58 -1.51
C PRO A 62 5.55 11.32 -2.38
N LEU A 63 4.59 11.08 -3.27
CA LEU A 63 4.63 9.94 -4.21
C LEU A 63 5.79 10.06 -5.20
N ILE A 64 6.03 11.26 -5.75
CA ILE A 64 7.18 11.49 -6.64
C ILE A 64 8.49 11.33 -5.88
N VAL A 65 8.58 11.85 -4.65
CA VAL A 65 9.77 11.71 -3.81
C VAL A 65 10.05 10.23 -3.53
N ASP A 66 9.01 9.45 -3.25
CA ASP A 66 9.14 8.02 -3.03
C ASP A 66 9.59 7.27 -4.29
N ALA A 67 8.92 7.49 -5.42
CA ALA A 67 9.29 6.88 -6.70
C ALA A 67 10.73 7.22 -7.14
N VAL A 68 11.24 8.40 -6.77
CA VAL A 68 12.66 8.75 -6.99
C VAL A 68 13.59 7.98 -6.05
N ARG A 69 13.20 7.77 -4.78
CA ARG A 69 13.98 7.01 -3.81
C ARG A 69 14.02 5.51 -4.12
N THR A 70 12.93 4.95 -4.65
CA THR A 70 12.80 3.52 -4.99
C THR A 70 13.21 3.20 -6.42
N MET A 71 13.65 4.20 -7.18
CA MET A 71 14.08 4.07 -8.56
C MET A 71 15.21 3.02 -8.70
N PRO A 72 15.08 2.02 -9.61
CA PRO A 72 16.09 0.97 -9.79
C PRO A 72 17.49 1.55 -10.03
N ALA A 73 18.57 0.89 -9.60
CA ALA A 73 19.93 1.35 -9.86
C ALA A 73 20.28 1.34 -11.37
N GLU A 74 21.34 2.05 -11.75
CA GLU A 74 21.81 2.09 -13.14
C GLU A 74 22.31 0.71 -13.61
N PRO A 75 21.97 0.27 -14.85
CA PRO A 75 22.45 -1.01 -15.37
C PRO A 75 23.99 -1.05 -15.41
N GLY A 76 24.58 -2.09 -14.80
CA GLY A 76 26.04 -2.26 -14.74
C GLY A 76 26.71 -1.73 -13.46
N ALA A 77 25.97 -1.03 -12.60
CA ALA A 77 26.45 -0.61 -11.29
C ALA A 77 26.34 -1.74 -10.24
N GLY A 78 26.82 -2.95 -10.54
CA GLY A 78 27.18 -4.03 -9.59
C GLY A 78 26.17 -4.56 -8.55
N ASN A 79 25.05 -3.90 -8.30
CA ASN A 79 24.09 -4.21 -7.26
C ASN A 79 22.72 -4.42 -7.91
N PHE A 80 22.51 -5.63 -8.42
CA PHE A 80 21.18 -6.13 -8.79
C PHE A 80 20.36 -6.60 -7.58
N GLY A 81 20.74 -6.18 -6.37
CA GLY A 81 19.88 -6.28 -5.22
C GLY A 81 18.90 -5.13 -5.25
N TRP A 82 17.61 -5.43 -5.43
CA TRP A 82 16.60 -4.71 -4.65
C TRP A 82 17.16 -4.60 -3.24
N THR A 83 17.27 -3.39 -2.70
CA THR A 83 17.85 -3.14 -1.37
C THR A 83 17.03 -3.86 -0.32
N VAL A 84 17.33 -5.14 -0.13
CA VAL A 84 17.03 -5.89 1.07
C VAL A 84 17.96 -5.26 2.10
N TYR A 85 17.37 -4.53 3.05
CA TYR A 85 18.08 -4.08 4.24
C TYR A 85 18.61 -5.34 4.95
N GLY A 86 19.83 -5.73 4.64
CA GLY A 86 20.57 -6.76 5.33
C GLY A 86 20.97 -6.23 6.70
N GLY A 87 20.13 -6.48 7.69
CA GLY A 87 20.47 -6.28 9.10
C GLY A 87 21.50 -7.31 9.53
N GLY A 88 22.77 -6.92 9.48
CA GLY A 88 23.83 -7.58 10.23
C GLY A 88 23.81 -7.05 11.66
N ASP A 89 22.91 -7.55 12.50
CA ASP A 89 23.02 -7.47 13.96
C ASP A 89 22.26 -8.65 14.58
N SER A 90 22.90 -9.35 15.51
CA SER A 90 22.45 -10.62 16.10
C SER A 90 21.34 -10.47 17.15
N GLY A 91 20.55 -9.40 17.07
CA GLY A 91 19.42 -9.10 17.95
C GLY A 91 18.08 -9.21 17.23
N PHE A 92 17.02 -9.59 17.96
CA PHE A 92 15.65 -9.56 17.44
C PHE A 92 15.24 -8.12 17.12
N ASP A 93 15.21 -7.77 15.84
CA ASP A 93 14.77 -6.45 15.37
C ASP A 93 13.24 -6.37 15.40
N ARG A 94 12.71 -5.78 16.49
CA ARG A 94 11.27 -5.55 16.67
C ARG A 94 10.69 -4.55 15.68
N THR A 95 11.54 -3.74 15.05
CA THR A 95 11.16 -2.64 14.16
C THR A 95 11.23 -3.01 12.69
N ALA A 96 11.93 -4.08 12.30
CA ALA A 96 12.06 -4.52 10.91
C ALA A 96 10.72 -4.60 10.16
N GLY A 97 9.70 -5.21 10.76
CA GLY A 97 8.36 -5.30 10.16
C GLY A 97 7.67 -3.94 10.01
N PHE A 98 7.84 -3.04 10.99
CA PHE A 98 7.34 -1.67 10.91
C PHE A 98 8.07 -0.87 9.82
N ASP A 99 9.40 -0.94 9.77
CA ASP A 99 10.21 -0.21 8.81
C ASP A 99 9.91 -0.66 7.37
N ALA A 100 9.76 -1.97 7.15
CA ALA A 100 9.34 -2.51 5.85
C ALA A 100 7.94 -2.02 5.46
N ALA A 101 6.97 -2.14 6.36
CA ALA A 101 5.59 -1.73 6.10
C ALA A 101 5.45 -0.22 5.92
N PHE A 102 6.22 0.57 6.68
CA PHE A 102 6.25 2.02 6.58
C PHE A 102 6.94 2.47 5.30
N ALA A 103 8.09 1.88 4.95
CA ALA A 103 8.78 2.16 3.70
C ALA A 103 7.88 1.92 2.48
N GLY A 104 7.03 0.90 2.50
CA GLY A 104 6.08 0.61 1.42
C GLY A 104 4.77 1.42 1.44
N SER A 105 4.48 2.21 2.49
CA SER A 105 3.17 2.87 2.64
C SER A 105 3.22 4.36 2.96
N TRP A 106 4.37 4.91 3.39
CA TRP A 106 4.47 6.29 3.89
C TRP A 106 3.99 7.32 2.86
N ALA A 107 4.35 7.15 1.59
CA ALA A 107 4.06 8.12 0.54
C ALA A 107 2.56 8.19 0.25
N ALA A 108 1.93 7.02 0.08
CA ALA A 108 0.49 6.88 -0.07
C ALA A 108 -0.27 7.41 1.16
N LEU A 109 0.24 7.13 2.37
CA LEU A 109 -0.36 7.57 3.62
C LEU A 109 -0.34 9.10 3.74
N VAL A 110 0.79 9.75 3.44
CA VAL A 110 0.91 11.21 3.42
C VAL A 110 -0.01 11.80 2.35
N ALA A 111 -0.05 11.22 1.14
CA ALA A 111 -0.93 11.68 0.07
C ALA A 111 -2.41 11.62 0.47
N VAL A 112 -2.86 10.51 1.05
CA VAL A 112 -4.23 10.35 1.55
C VAL A 112 -4.51 11.32 2.70
N ALA A 113 -3.58 11.50 3.63
CA ALA A 113 -3.73 12.46 4.74
C ALA A 113 -3.90 13.90 4.22
N VAL A 114 -3.09 14.32 3.25
CA VAL A 114 -3.22 15.61 2.56
C VAL A 114 -4.60 15.78 1.94
N LEU A 115 -5.09 14.76 1.21
CA LEU A 115 -6.41 14.78 0.60
C LEU A 115 -7.53 14.81 1.65
N LEU A 116 -7.41 14.08 2.76
CA LEU A 116 -8.35 14.13 3.86
C LEU A 116 -8.44 15.53 4.49
N VAL A 117 -7.30 16.20 4.71
CA VAL A 117 -7.24 17.57 5.22
C VAL A 117 -7.90 18.54 4.23
N ALA A 118 -7.55 18.42 2.95
CA ALA A 118 -8.10 19.25 1.88
C ALA A 118 -9.61 19.11 1.73
N PHE A 119 -10.14 17.90 1.87
CA PHE A 119 -11.56 17.58 1.71
C PHE A 119 -12.28 17.39 3.05
N ARG A 120 -11.75 17.93 4.15
CA ARG A 120 -12.41 17.92 5.46
C ARG A 120 -13.62 18.86 5.44
N GLY A 121 -14.83 18.30 5.54
CA GLY A 121 -16.09 19.06 5.64
C GLY A 121 -16.81 18.81 6.97
N ARG A 122 -17.86 19.58 7.27
CA ARG A 122 -18.79 19.25 8.36
C ARG A 122 -19.50 17.93 8.02
N GLY A 123 -18.98 16.83 8.56
CA GLY A 123 -19.47 15.49 8.27
C GLY A 123 -20.91 15.29 8.73
N ARG A 124 -21.78 14.87 7.83
CA ARG A 124 -23.03 14.19 8.21
C ARG A 124 -22.66 12.87 8.88
N ARG A 125 -23.46 12.35 9.82
CA ARG A 125 -23.16 11.09 10.53
C ARG A 125 -23.12 9.85 9.61
N ARG A 126 -23.84 9.87 8.49
CA ARG A 126 -23.95 8.75 7.53
C ARG A 126 -22.63 8.27 6.92
N PRO A 127 -21.74 9.12 6.39
CA PRO A 127 -20.43 8.69 5.87
C PRO A 127 -19.53 8.03 6.93
N LEU A 128 -19.63 8.42 8.21
CA LEU A 128 -18.84 7.76 9.26
C LEU A 128 -19.29 6.31 9.49
N ILE A 129 -20.61 6.06 9.46
CA ILE A 129 -21.16 4.71 9.61
C ILE A 129 -20.72 3.81 8.45
N ALA A 130 -20.78 4.33 7.21
CA ALA A 130 -20.33 3.59 6.03
C ALA A 130 -18.82 3.30 6.08
N ALA A 131 -18.00 4.27 6.50
CA ALA A 131 -16.57 4.07 6.67
C ALA A 131 -16.26 3.04 7.78
N ALA A 132 -16.97 3.09 8.90
CA ALA A 132 -16.82 2.11 9.98
C ALA A 132 -17.20 0.68 9.52
N ALA A 133 -18.30 0.54 8.78
CA ALA A 133 -18.70 -0.74 8.20
C ALA A 133 -17.65 -1.27 7.21
N ALA A 134 -17.12 -0.41 6.33
CA ALA A 134 -16.07 -0.79 5.38
C ALA A 134 -14.71 -1.07 6.03
N ALA A 135 -14.43 -0.46 7.19
CA ALA A 135 -13.21 -0.71 7.97
C ALA A 135 -13.23 -2.07 8.68
N THR A 136 -14.42 -2.58 9.00
CA THR A 136 -14.61 -3.85 9.73
C THR A 136 -13.84 -5.02 9.10
N PRO A 137 -13.94 -5.31 7.78
CA PRO A 137 -13.18 -6.40 7.16
C PRO A 137 -11.65 -6.20 7.22
N VAL A 138 -11.16 -4.96 7.08
CA VAL A 138 -9.71 -4.67 7.12
C VAL A 138 -9.15 -4.86 8.53
N VAL A 139 -9.84 -4.31 9.54
CA VAL A 139 -9.46 -4.47 10.95
C VAL A 139 -9.57 -5.94 11.36
N GLY A 140 -10.64 -6.62 10.93
CA GLY A 140 -10.81 -8.05 11.14
C GLY A 140 -9.69 -8.87 10.52
N TYR A 141 -9.28 -8.56 9.29
CA TYR A 141 -8.16 -9.22 8.62
C TYR A 141 -6.85 -9.04 9.39
N ALA A 142 -6.51 -7.81 9.77
CA ALA A 142 -5.32 -7.50 10.55
C ALA A 142 -5.31 -8.27 11.88
N ALA A 143 -6.44 -8.28 12.60
CA ALA A 143 -6.57 -9.00 13.86
C ALA A 143 -6.41 -10.51 13.70
N VAL A 144 -7.01 -11.10 12.65
CA VAL A 144 -6.89 -12.53 12.35
C VAL A 144 -5.46 -12.90 12.01
N ARG A 145 -4.75 -12.10 11.20
CA ARG A 145 -3.33 -12.36 10.86
C ARG A 145 -2.42 -12.29 12.08
N VAL A 146 -2.56 -11.25 12.91
CA VAL A 146 -1.79 -11.15 14.16
C VAL A 146 -2.09 -12.31 15.11
N ALA A 147 -3.36 -12.71 15.22
CA ALA A 147 -3.76 -13.82 16.08
C ALA A 147 -3.27 -15.19 15.58
N ASP A 148 -3.34 -15.45 14.27
CA ASP A 148 -2.88 -16.71 13.65
C ASP A 148 -1.37 -16.90 13.83
N VAL A 149 -0.59 -15.87 13.49
CA VAL A 149 0.87 -15.88 13.70
C VAL A 149 1.20 -15.97 15.18
N GLY A 150 0.53 -15.18 16.04
CA GLY A 150 0.72 -15.23 17.49
C GLY A 150 0.40 -16.61 18.10
N ALA A 151 -0.64 -17.29 17.62
CA ALA A 151 -1.00 -18.64 18.04
C ALA A 151 0.04 -19.68 17.59
N ALA A 152 0.59 -19.53 16.38
CA ALA A 152 1.68 -20.37 15.90
C ALA A 152 2.97 -20.18 16.73
N VAL A 153 3.28 -18.94 17.18
CA VAL A 153 4.40 -18.71 18.14
C VAL A 153 4.12 -19.44 19.44
N ALA A 154 2.91 -19.28 19.98
CA ALA A 154 2.52 -19.83 21.28
C ALA A 154 2.56 -21.36 21.29
N ALA A 155 2.15 -21.99 20.18
CA ALA A 155 2.19 -23.43 20.01
C ALA A 155 3.62 -23.98 19.95
N SER A 156 4.56 -23.23 19.35
CA SER A 156 5.97 -23.62 19.20
C SER A 156 6.84 -23.31 20.42
N THR A 157 6.47 -22.32 21.23
CA THR A 157 7.12 -22.00 22.51
C THR A 157 6.69 -22.91 23.66
N ARG A 158 5.71 -23.80 23.47
CA ARG A 158 5.43 -24.88 24.44
C ARG A 158 6.64 -25.81 24.51
N VAL A 159 7.44 -25.57 25.54
CA VAL A 159 8.60 -26.35 25.97
C VAL A 159 8.30 -27.84 25.82
N VAL A 160 9.01 -28.50 24.90
CA VAL A 160 9.04 -29.96 24.86
C VAL A 160 9.93 -30.40 26.02
N GLU A 161 9.32 -30.77 27.15
CA GLU A 161 10.04 -31.45 28.23
C GLU A 161 10.37 -32.88 27.80
N ILE A 162 11.54 -33.06 27.19
CA ILE A 162 12.06 -34.40 26.91
C ILE A 162 12.62 -34.96 28.21
N ARG A 163 11.85 -35.82 28.88
CA ARG A 163 12.34 -36.59 30.04
C ARG A 163 13.27 -37.71 29.55
N ALA A 164 14.58 -37.48 29.64
CA ALA A 164 15.60 -38.52 29.52
C ALA A 164 16.08 -38.92 30.92
N GLY A 165 15.53 -40.00 31.49
CA GLY A 165 15.93 -40.52 32.80
C GLY A 165 15.59 -39.61 34.00
N THR A 166 16.51 -39.47 34.96
CA THR A 166 16.38 -38.64 36.18
C THR A 166 16.71 -37.16 35.96
N THR A 167 17.14 -36.78 34.76
CA THR A 167 17.52 -35.41 34.41
C THR A 167 16.42 -34.73 33.61
N LEU A 168 15.87 -33.64 34.18
CA LEU A 168 14.97 -32.72 33.50
C LEU A 168 15.83 -31.69 32.74
N THR A 169 16.05 -31.92 31.45
CA THR A 169 16.68 -30.92 30.58
C THR A 169 15.60 -30.08 29.92
N ARG A 170 15.41 -28.85 30.42
CA ARG A 170 14.64 -27.83 29.71
C ARG A 170 15.47 -27.39 28.50
N VAL A 171 15.19 -27.98 27.34
CA VAL A 171 15.68 -27.45 26.06
C VAL A 171 14.75 -26.30 25.72
N GLY A 172 15.10 -25.09 26.17
CA GLY A 172 14.52 -23.88 25.58
C GLY A 172 14.91 -23.90 24.11
N GLY A 173 13.92 -23.98 23.21
CA GLY A 173 14.20 -23.78 21.80
C GLY A 173 14.86 -22.41 21.60
N PRO A 174 15.55 -22.17 20.48
CA PRO A 174 16.12 -20.85 20.15
C PRO A 174 15.04 -19.76 19.91
N GLY A 175 13.79 -20.00 20.33
CA GLY A 175 12.62 -19.20 20.00
C GLY A 175 12.50 -17.97 20.86
N HIS A 176 12.34 -16.83 20.19
CA HIS A 176 11.99 -15.56 20.79
C HIS A 176 10.74 -15.68 21.67
N ASP A 177 10.77 -15.06 22.86
CA ASP A 177 9.62 -15.05 23.76
C ASP A 177 8.41 -14.41 23.06
N GLN A 178 7.23 -15.01 23.25
CA GLN A 178 5.95 -14.49 22.73
C GLN A 178 5.70 -13.02 23.14
N ALA A 179 6.30 -12.58 24.25
CA ALA A 179 6.27 -11.19 24.73
C ALA A 179 6.89 -10.19 23.74
N ASP A 180 7.80 -10.62 22.88
CA ASP A 180 8.49 -9.76 21.91
C ASP A 180 7.85 -9.79 20.53
N VAL A 181 7.22 -10.92 20.17
CA VAL A 181 6.65 -11.14 18.83
C VAL A 181 5.33 -10.41 18.62
N VAL A 182 4.40 -10.48 19.59
CA VAL A 182 3.08 -9.84 19.43
C VAL A 182 3.19 -8.32 19.28
N PRO A 183 4.00 -7.59 20.08
CA PRO A 183 4.20 -6.17 19.86
C PRO A 183 4.86 -5.84 18.50
N ALA A 184 5.80 -6.67 18.03
CA ALA A 184 6.44 -6.48 16.72
C ALA A 184 5.43 -6.67 15.57
N LEU A 185 4.57 -7.69 15.65
CA LEU A 185 3.48 -7.90 14.68
C LEU A 185 2.47 -6.75 14.70
N VAL A 186 2.09 -6.29 15.89
CA VAL A 186 1.19 -5.13 16.03
C VAL A 186 1.83 -3.89 15.40
N LEU A 187 3.12 -3.62 15.67
CA LEU A 187 3.84 -2.51 15.05
C LEU A 187 3.88 -2.64 13.52
N ALA A 188 4.17 -3.84 13.00
CA ALA A 188 4.26 -4.10 11.56
C ALA A 188 2.95 -3.81 10.80
N VAL A 189 1.79 -4.08 11.41
CA VAL A 189 0.49 -3.84 10.75
C VAL A 189 0.00 -2.38 10.85
N LEU A 190 0.61 -1.54 11.71
CA LEU A 190 0.12 -0.17 11.94
C LEU A 190 0.15 0.72 10.69
N PRO A 191 1.28 0.85 9.96
CA PRO A 191 1.32 1.69 8.76
C PRO A 191 0.28 1.31 7.68
N PRO A 192 0.17 0.04 7.25
CA PRO A 192 -0.81 -0.35 6.24
C PRO A 192 -2.24 -0.25 6.77
N LEU A 193 -2.49 -0.55 8.05
CA LEU A 193 -3.83 -0.37 8.64
C LEU A 193 -4.24 1.11 8.64
N ALA A 194 -3.32 2.01 9.00
CA ALA A 194 -3.57 3.44 8.96
C ALA A 194 -3.88 3.93 7.53
N LEU A 195 -3.11 3.46 6.53
CA LEU A 195 -3.37 3.74 5.12
C LEU A 195 -4.77 3.26 4.72
N ALA A 196 -5.12 2.01 5.03
CA ALA A 196 -6.40 1.42 4.66
C ALA A 196 -7.59 2.21 5.22
N LEU A 197 -7.53 2.52 6.52
CA LEU A 197 -8.58 3.28 7.20
C LEU A 197 -8.70 4.70 6.64
N ALA A 198 -7.57 5.39 6.46
CA ALA A 198 -7.56 6.73 5.89
C ALA A 198 -8.12 6.75 4.45
N ALA A 199 -7.76 5.74 3.65
CA ALA A 199 -8.21 5.58 2.27
C ALA A 199 -9.72 5.29 2.20
N LEU A 200 -10.26 4.46 3.10
CA LEU A 200 -11.72 4.22 3.19
C LEU A 200 -12.49 5.48 3.59
N VAL A 201 -11.99 6.23 4.57
CA VAL A 201 -12.60 7.52 4.96
C VAL A 201 -12.58 8.49 3.77
N LEU A 202 -11.46 8.57 3.05
CA LEU A 202 -11.35 9.39 1.85
C LEU A 202 -12.33 8.95 0.78
N ALA A 203 -12.45 7.64 0.53
CA ALA A 203 -13.38 7.09 -0.46
C ALA A 203 -14.82 7.49 -0.18
N VAL A 204 -15.27 7.34 1.07
CA VAL A 204 -16.64 7.71 1.46
C VAL A 204 -16.86 9.23 1.36
N LEU A 205 -15.88 10.04 1.76
CA LEU A 205 -15.94 11.50 1.62
C LEU A 205 -16.02 11.94 0.16
N LEU A 206 -15.30 11.28 -0.74
CA LEU A 206 -15.31 11.57 -2.17
C LEU A 206 -16.61 11.07 -2.83
N ALA A 207 -17.09 9.88 -2.46
CA ALA A 207 -18.35 9.32 -2.92
C ALA A 207 -19.54 10.22 -2.52
N GLY A 208 -19.55 10.70 -1.28
CA GLY A 208 -20.55 11.65 -0.77
C GLY A 208 -20.55 13.01 -1.49
N ARG A 209 -19.45 13.34 -2.19
CA ARG A 209 -19.32 14.53 -3.05
C ARG A 209 -19.55 14.23 -4.54
N GLY A 210 -20.02 13.04 -4.89
CA GLY A 210 -20.26 12.64 -6.28
C GLY A 210 -19.00 12.29 -7.07
N ARG A 211 -17.83 12.25 -6.44
CA ARG A 211 -16.52 11.98 -7.08
C ARG A 211 -16.26 10.47 -7.15
N ARG A 212 -17.08 9.73 -7.89
CA ARG A 212 -17.05 8.24 -7.92
C ARG A 212 -15.71 7.67 -8.39
N LEU A 213 -15.06 8.27 -9.39
CA LEU A 213 -13.75 7.82 -9.86
C LEU A 213 -12.67 7.98 -8.79
N ALA A 214 -12.62 9.14 -8.12
CA ALA A 214 -11.65 9.37 -7.06
C ALA A 214 -11.93 8.47 -5.83
N ALA A 215 -13.21 8.22 -5.54
CA ALA A 215 -13.60 7.26 -4.50
C ALA A 215 -13.15 5.83 -4.84
N ALA A 216 -13.24 5.42 -6.11
CA ALA A 216 -12.74 4.12 -6.56
C ALA A 216 -11.21 4.02 -6.42
N GLY A 217 -10.47 5.07 -6.77
CA GLY A 217 -9.03 5.13 -6.53
C GLY A 217 -8.66 5.02 -5.04
N ALA A 218 -9.40 5.71 -4.16
CA ALA A 218 -9.22 5.56 -2.71
C ALA A 218 -9.56 4.15 -2.20
N VAL A 219 -10.57 3.48 -2.75
CA VAL A 219 -10.86 2.06 -2.43
C VAL A 219 -9.71 1.16 -2.88
N LEU A 220 -9.14 1.39 -4.06
CA LEU A 220 -7.96 0.62 -4.51
C LEU A 220 -6.76 0.81 -3.58
N LEU A 221 -6.53 2.01 -3.03
CA LEU A 221 -5.49 2.19 -2.00
C LEU A 221 -5.79 1.42 -0.70
N ALA A 222 -7.07 1.31 -0.32
CA ALA A 222 -7.44 0.48 0.82
C ALA A 222 -7.21 -1.01 0.56
N VAL A 223 -7.41 -1.48 -0.67
CA VAL A 223 -7.09 -2.85 -1.09
C VAL A 223 -5.57 -3.06 -1.14
N LEU A 224 -4.81 -2.08 -1.64
CA LEU A 224 -3.34 -2.08 -1.69
C LEU A 224 -2.70 -2.15 -0.30
N ALA A 225 -3.39 -1.70 0.75
CA ALA A 225 -2.88 -1.82 2.11
C ALA A 225 -2.83 -3.27 2.62
N LEU A 226 -3.63 -4.18 2.05
CA LEU A 226 -3.62 -5.60 2.44
C LEU A 226 -2.29 -6.31 2.09
N PRO A 227 -1.74 -6.20 0.86
CA PRO A 227 -0.40 -6.72 0.58
C PRO A 227 0.71 -6.08 1.39
N LEU A 228 0.59 -4.79 1.70
CA LEU A 228 1.57 -4.11 2.56
C LEU A 228 1.50 -4.62 4.01
N LEU A 229 0.32 -5.03 4.48
CA LEU A 229 0.14 -5.67 5.79
C LEU A 229 0.83 -7.03 5.83
N ASP A 230 0.60 -7.88 4.84
CA ASP A 230 1.22 -9.21 4.80
C ASP A 230 2.74 -9.11 4.64
N ALA A 231 3.25 -8.19 3.81
CA ALA A 231 4.69 -7.93 3.68
C ALA A 231 5.31 -7.43 5.00
N GLY A 232 4.59 -6.58 5.75
CA GLY A 232 5.03 -6.12 7.07
C GLY A 232 5.13 -7.26 8.08
N VAL A 233 4.13 -8.16 8.09
CA VAL A 233 4.12 -9.34 8.94
C VAL A 233 5.24 -10.32 8.57
N GLU A 234 5.48 -10.55 7.27
CA GLU A 234 6.54 -11.42 6.77
C GLU A 234 7.94 -10.89 7.08
N ALA A 235 8.11 -9.57 7.16
CA ALA A 235 9.37 -8.92 7.52
C ALA A 235 9.70 -9.02 9.03
N VAL A 236 8.76 -9.47 9.88
CA VAL A 236 9.08 -9.77 11.28
C VAL A 236 9.94 -11.03 11.32
N PRO A 237 11.14 -10.99 11.95
CA PRO A 237 12.05 -12.14 11.98
C PRO A 237 11.49 -13.26 12.85
N LEU A 238 10.69 -14.14 12.25
CA LEU A 238 10.11 -15.31 12.90
C LEU A 238 10.93 -16.55 12.57
N SER A 239 11.16 -17.42 13.56
CA SER A 239 11.87 -18.70 13.35
C SER A 239 11.05 -19.73 12.57
N TYR A 240 9.83 -19.40 12.14
CA TYR A 240 8.90 -20.27 11.43
C TYR A 240 7.94 -19.44 10.57
N SER A 241 7.39 -20.02 9.48
CA SER A 241 6.35 -19.40 8.66
C SER A 241 4.96 -19.82 9.16
N ALA A 242 4.05 -18.86 9.32
CA ALA A 242 2.64 -19.10 9.64
C ALA A 242 1.74 -18.61 8.50
N ASP A 243 1.36 -19.55 7.64
CA ASP A 243 0.67 -19.29 6.38
C ASP A 243 -0.85 -19.58 6.43
N GLY A 244 -1.36 -20.08 7.55
CA GLY A 244 -2.71 -20.65 7.67
C GLY A 244 -3.86 -19.68 7.40
N ALA A 245 -3.74 -18.41 7.80
CA ALA A 245 -4.79 -17.40 7.67
C ALA A 245 -4.51 -16.28 6.63
N ALA A 246 -3.47 -16.40 5.81
CA ALA A 246 -3.21 -15.45 4.72
C ALA A 246 -4.30 -15.55 3.64
N LEU A 247 -5.33 -14.70 3.70
CA LEU A 247 -6.41 -14.65 2.69
C LEU A 247 -5.88 -14.32 1.30
N PHE A 248 -4.79 -13.55 1.26
CA PHE A 248 -4.01 -13.34 0.05
C PHE A 248 -2.75 -14.19 0.14
N ALA A 249 -2.90 -15.49 -0.10
CA ALA A 249 -1.80 -16.41 -0.35
C ALA A 249 -1.08 -16.06 -1.67
N TRP A 250 -0.56 -14.84 -1.80
CA TRP A 250 0.10 -14.32 -3.00
C TRP A 250 1.34 -15.15 -3.38
N TYR A 251 1.94 -15.84 -2.40
CA TYR A 251 2.97 -16.86 -2.63
C TYR A 251 2.48 -18.07 -3.46
N ALA A 252 1.17 -18.29 -3.56
CA ALA A 252 0.57 -19.35 -4.37
C ALA A 252 0.59 -19.05 -5.88
N ILE A 253 0.98 -17.84 -6.30
CA ILE A 253 1.30 -17.53 -7.70
C ILE A 253 2.82 -17.64 -7.84
N PRO A 254 3.35 -18.83 -8.21
CA PRO A 254 4.78 -19.03 -8.24
C PRO A 254 5.43 -18.17 -9.33
N PRO A 255 6.60 -17.58 -9.05
CA PRO A 255 7.38 -16.91 -10.09
C PRO A 255 7.75 -17.91 -11.19
N THR A 256 7.76 -17.44 -12.44
CA THR A 256 8.22 -18.21 -13.58
C THR A 256 9.40 -17.50 -14.23
N VAL A 257 10.16 -18.20 -15.08
CA VAL A 257 11.28 -17.58 -15.82
C VAL A 257 10.81 -16.38 -16.66
N ALA A 258 9.59 -16.43 -17.20
CA ALA A 258 9.01 -15.35 -17.98
C ALA A 258 8.39 -14.23 -17.12
N VAL A 259 7.96 -14.56 -15.91
CA VAL A 259 7.29 -13.65 -14.97
C VAL A 259 7.90 -13.85 -13.59
N PRO A 260 9.10 -13.31 -13.35
CA PRO A 260 9.82 -13.47 -12.09
C PRO A 260 9.18 -12.73 -10.92
N GLN A 261 8.40 -11.67 -11.15
CA GLN A 261 7.81 -10.86 -10.07
C GLN A 261 6.32 -10.53 -10.31
N PRO A 262 5.43 -11.55 -10.40
CA PRO A 262 4.02 -11.33 -10.69
C PRO A 262 3.33 -10.48 -9.61
N MET A 263 3.70 -10.67 -8.34
CA MET A 263 3.05 -10.01 -7.21
C MET A 263 3.46 -8.55 -7.08
N ALA A 264 4.75 -8.25 -7.18
CA ALA A 264 5.22 -6.86 -7.21
C ALA A 264 4.58 -6.07 -8.37
N ALA A 265 4.44 -6.71 -9.54
CA ALA A 265 3.79 -6.08 -10.69
C ALA A 265 2.29 -5.82 -10.45
N LEU A 266 1.58 -6.74 -9.81
CA LEU A 266 0.16 -6.56 -9.48
C LEU A 266 -0.03 -5.45 -8.45
N THR A 267 0.82 -5.39 -7.41
CA THR A 267 0.84 -4.30 -6.43
C THR A 267 1.06 -2.96 -7.11
N ALA A 268 2.10 -2.84 -7.96
CA ALA A 268 2.37 -1.62 -8.73
C ALA A 268 1.21 -1.24 -9.66
N ALA A 269 0.55 -2.23 -10.28
CA ALA A 269 -0.58 -1.99 -11.16
C ALA A 269 -1.79 -1.43 -10.39
N VAL A 270 -2.12 -2.01 -9.23
CA VAL A 270 -3.21 -1.53 -8.36
C VAL A 270 -2.90 -0.12 -7.86
N GLU A 271 -1.67 0.13 -7.42
CA GLU A 271 -1.21 1.41 -6.92
C GLU A 271 -1.29 2.52 -7.98
N LEU A 272 -0.68 2.32 -9.14
CA LEU A 272 -0.68 3.32 -10.22
C LEU A 272 -2.08 3.56 -10.77
N THR A 273 -2.93 2.52 -10.82
CA THR A 273 -4.34 2.66 -11.17
C THR A 273 -5.08 3.50 -10.13
N ALA A 274 -4.80 3.31 -8.85
CA ALA A 274 -5.39 4.10 -7.77
C ALA A 274 -5.05 5.59 -7.92
N TYR A 275 -3.77 5.91 -8.18
CA TYR A 275 -3.33 7.29 -8.41
C TYR A 275 -3.95 7.92 -9.67
N LEU A 276 -4.01 7.17 -10.78
CA LEU A 276 -4.69 7.59 -12.00
C LEU A 276 -6.16 7.93 -11.74
N LEU A 277 -6.91 7.06 -11.05
CA LEU A 277 -8.32 7.27 -10.73
C LEU A 277 -8.55 8.43 -9.75
N LEU A 278 -7.68 8.57 -8.75
CA LEU A 278 -7.71 9.70 -7.81
C LEU A 278 -7.51 11.02 -8.53
N VAL A 279 -6.42 11.16 -9.29
CA VAL A 279 -6.09 12.42 -9.98
C VAL A 279 -7.17 12.77 -10.99
N THR A 280 -7.56 11.82 -11.86
CA THR A 280 -8.61 12.07 -12.87
C THR A 280 -9.97 12.37 -12.27
N GLY A 281 -10.36 11.68 -11.19
CA GLY A 281 -11.63 11.91 -10.51
C GLY A 281 -11.69 13.26 -9.78
N LEU A 282 -10.55 13.77 -9.30
CA LEU A 282 -10.43 15.06 -8.62
C LEU A 282 -10.31 16.25 -9.58
N THR A 283 -9.76 16.04 -10.78
CA THR A 283 -9.58 17.10 -11.81
C THR A 283 -10.72 17.12 -12.84
N GLY A 284 -11.46 16.02 -13.00
CA GLY A 284 -12.54 15.91 -13.99
C GLY A 284 -13.76 16.81 -13.74
N PRO A 285 -14.51 17.16 -14.81
CA PRO A 285 -15.72 17.98 -14.70
C PRO A 285 -16.82 17.26 -13.90
N ASP A 286 -17.58 18.03 -13.09
CA ASP A 286 -18.73 17.49 -12.36
C ASP A 286 -19.82 17.07 -13.34
N ARG A 287 -20.11 15.76 -13.41
CA ARG A 287 -21.32 15.27 -14.09
C ARG A 287 -22.60 15.90 -13.56
N ALA A 288 -22.60 16.37 -12.31
CA ALA A 288 -23.75 17.05 -11.70
C ALA A 288 -24.04 18.44 -12.31
N ALA A 289 -23.03 19.13 -12.86
CA ALA A 289 -23.24 20.41 -13.54
C ALA A 289 -23.75 20.24 -15.00
N ALA A 290 -23.49 19.09 -15.61
CA ALA A 290 -23.92 18.78 -16.98
C ALA A 290 -25.39 18.32 -17.09
N LEU A 291 -26.08 18.12 -15.96
CA LEU A 291 -27.48 17.69 -15.89
C LEU A 291 -28.43 18.81 -15.44
N ALA A 292 -27.95 20.06 -15.27
CA ALA A 292 -28.85 21.19 -15.12
C ALA A 292 -29.59 21.39 -16.47
N PRO A 293 -30.93 21.39 -16.49
CA PRO A 293 -31.67 21.74 -17.69
C PRO A 293 -31.23 23.12 -18.14
N ALA A 294 -30.94 23.29 -19.42
CA ALA A 294 -30.94 24.61 -20.01
C ALA A 294 -32.34 25.20 -19.78
N GLU A 295 -32.46 26.14 -18.84
CA GLU A 295 -33.66 26.96 -18.76
C GLU A 295 -33.78 27.70 -20.10
N ALA A 296 -34.74 27.25 -20.90
CA ALA A 296 -35.22 27.99 -22.04
C ALA A 296 -36.04 29.17 -21.48
N GLY A 297 -35.51 30.38 -21.69
CA GLY A 297 -36.15 31.65 -21.40
C GLY A 297 -35.40 32.77 -22.08
#